data_AF-A0A293M6T8-F1
#
_entry.id   AF-A0A293M6T8-F1
#
_cell.length_a   1.000
_cell.length_b   1.000
_cell.length_c   1.000
_cell.angle_alpha   90.00
_cell.angle_beta   90.00
_cell.angle_gamma   90.00
#
_symmetry.space_group_name_H-M   'P 1'
#
loop_
_entity.id
_entity.type
_entity.pdbx_description
1 polymer ?
#
loop_
_entity_poly.entity_id
_entity_poly.type
_entity_poly.pdbx_seq_one_letter_code
_entity_poly.pdbx_strand_id
1 'polypeptide(L)'
;MQHGQPTLAADIFQRTGDNKALLKLYIDSARWEEALSMVEGQTEFQREVQSTYARWLAENDRFAEAQKAFHAAGCRDEALDVLEQLARNAVDEHRFREASHCYWLLGRQLLQWAAGEDENSFSRQSLLERYAKLERLADIYYIYHNVHRYIEEPFTAFLPEALFHMARYLLHELSLPSGSYETVPSVSMVGVLYALCKQSSNLGAFGLARRCHERLAKMAVPPRFRESLALSALTVRAKPFTDAQDLLPVCYRCSATNPLLSSGHQCVRCGQNFVHSFATLEVLPLVEYTLANGISDEEAIAILEGDQKPRKNNTKKSEVLLPSFQTLNIEHEDDISEDTGLEDGSNLESPTLDREALSKLGPRDIVLCQRPAPLRHQFFRNVLPDVSVVSCSVCAKVFHSD
;
A
#
# COMPACT_ATOMS: atom_id res chain seq x y z
N MET A 1 20.61 10.73 43.69
CA MET A 1 21.94 11.09 43.12
C MET A 1 22.30 12.51 43.55
N GLN A 2 23.15 12.70 44.56
CA GLN A 2 23.54 14.05 45.05
C GLN A 2 25.02 14.39 44.80
N HIS A 3 25.83 13.44 44.35
CA HIS A 3 27.24 13.65 44.02
C HIS A 3 27.54 12.92 42.71
N GLY A 4 27.82 13.65 41.62
CA GLY A 4 27.98 13.14 40.25
C GLY A 4 29.23 12.29 40.01
N GLN A 5 29.47 11.27 40.83
CA GLN A 5 30.59 10.32 40.71
C GLN A 5 30.08 8.88 40.58
N PRO A 6 29.54 8.49 39.41
CA PRO A 6 29.00 7.15 39.19
C PRO A 6 30.07 6.05 39.28
N THR A 7 31.33 6.35 38.95
CA THR A 7 32.45 5.38 38.98
C THR A 7 32.79 4.89 40.38
N LEU A 8 32.84 5.79 41.36
CA LEU A 8 33.14 5.45 42.76
C LEU A 8 32.01 4.63 43.40
N ALA A 9 30.76 4.94 43.04
CA ALA A 9 29.61 4.17 43.49
C ALA A 9 29.59 2.76 42.86
N ALA A 10 29.98 2.62 41.59
CA ALA A 10 30.12 1.32 40.94
C ALA A 10 31.18 0.43 41.63
N ASP A 11 32.35 0.99 41.97
CA ASP A 11 33.40 0.27 42.69
C ASP A 11 32.96 -0.19 44.09
N ILE A 12 32.16 0.62 44.79
CA ILE A 12 31.61 0.26 46.09
C ILE A 12 30.61 -0.89 45.94
N PHE A 13 29.69 -0.80 44.97
CA PHE A 13 28.69 -1.85 44.75
C PHE A 13 29.29 -3.17 44.26
N GLN A 14 30.35 -3.12 43.45
CA GLN A 14 31.14 -4.30 43.08
C GLN A 14 31.79 -4.94 44.31
N ARG A 15 32.34 -4.15 45.23
CA ARG A 15 32.96 -4.65 46.47
C ARG A 15 31.93 -5.20 47.46
N THR A 16 30.71 -4.67 47.49
CA THR A 16 29.63 -5.17 48.35
C THR A 16 28.84 -6.33 47.73
N GLY A 17 29.09 -6.68 46.47
CA GLY A 17 28.41 -7.78 45.76
C GLY A 17 26.92 -7.54 45.49
N ASP A 18 26.46 -6.29 45.55
CA ASP A 18 25.07 -5.93 45.27
C ASP A 18 24.88 -5.67 43.78
N ASN A 19 24.69 -6.77 43.04
CA ASN A 19 24.50 -6.72 41.59
C ASN A 19 23.25 -5.91 41.18
N LYS A 20 22.22 -5.82 42.03
CA LYS A 20 20.98 -5.08 41.71
C LYS A 20 21.20 -3.58 41.79
N ALA A 21 21.88 -3.11 42.84
CA ALA A 21 22.19 -1.69 43.00
C ALA A 21 23.19 -1.21 41.94
N LEU A 22 24.18 -2.04 41.60
CA LEU A 22 25.16 -1.77 40.54
C LEU A 22 24.48 -1.62 39.17
N LEU A 23 23.57 -2.54 38.84
CA LEU A 23 22.83 -2.53 37.58
C LEU A 23 21.93 -1.29 37.43
N LYS A 24 21.22 -0.89 38.49
CA LYS A 24 20.43 0.35 38.52
C LYS A 24 21.31 1.58 38.29
N LEU A 25 22.50 1.61 38.89
CA LEU A 25 23.46 2.69 38.67
C LEU A 25 23.94 2.75 37.22
N TYR A 26 24.17 1.61 36.57
CA TYR A 26 24.52 1.58 35.14
C TYR A 26 23.40 2.06 34.23
N ILE A 27 22.14 1.71 34.54
CA ILE A 27 20.96 2.20 33.83
C ILE A 27 20.83 3.73 34.00
N ASP A 28 20.89 4.23 35.23
CA ASP A 28 20.76 5.66 35.55
C ASP A 28 21.90 6.51 34.95
N SER A 29 23.07 5.91 34.72
CA SER A 29 24.23 6.56 34.09
C SER A 29 24.37 6.30 32.59
N ALA A 30 23.38 5.65 31.96
CA ALA A 30 23.35 5.28 30.55
C ALA A 30 24.57 4.47 30.06
N ARG A 31 25.18 3.67 30.94
CA ARG A 31 26.32 2.79 30.61
C ARG A 31 25.84 1.42 30.14
N TRP A 32 25.27 1.39 28.95
CA TRP A 32 24.59 0.21 28.43
C TRP A 32 25.51 -0.96 28.10
N GLU A 33 26.75 -0.73 27.67
CA GLU A 33 27.72 -1.81 27.39
C GLU A 33 28.03 -2.62 28.65
N GLU A 34 28.35 -1.93 29.75
CA GLU A 34 28.59 -2.56 31.05
C GLU A 34 27.32 -3.23 31.57
N ALA A 35 26.15 -2.59 31.43
CA ALA A 35 24.87 -3.14 31.89
C ALA A 35 24.46 -4.41 31.11
N LEU A 36 24.64 -4.44 29.78
CA LEU A 36 24.32 -5.59 28.94
C LEU A 36 25.28 -6.76 29.20
N SER A 37 26.58 -6.49 29.39
CA SER A 37 27.56 -7.53 29.72
C SER A 37 27.27 -8.24 31.05
N MET A 38 26.79 -7.49 32.06
CA MET A 38 26.36 -8.04 33.35
C MET A 38 25.12 -8.93 33.23
N VAL A 39 24.26 -8.64 32.24
CA VAL A 39 22.98 -9.31 32.02
C VAL A 39 23.11 -10.61 31.22
N GLU A 40 24.12 -10.74 30.36
CA GLU A 40 24.39 -11.98 29.61
C GLU A 40 24.58 -13.20 30.53
N GLY A 41 24.96 -12.99 31.80
CA GLY A 41 25.08 -14.03 32.82
C GLY A 41 23.89 -14.18 33.79
N GLN A 42 22.88 -13.28 33.76
CA GLN A 42 21.77 -13.26 34.73
C GLN A 42 20.40 -13.05 34.05
N THR A 43 19.63 -14.13 33.90
CA THR A 43 18.32 -14.12 33.23
C THR A 43 17.23 -13.34 33.96
N GLU A 44 17.37 -13.11 35.27
CA GLU A 44 16.35 -12.42 36.09
C GLU A 44 16.19 -10.93 35.72
N PHE A 45 17.28 -10.24 35.41
CA PHE A 45 17.27 -8.79 35.10
C PHE A 45 17.24 -8.49 33.60
N GLN A 46 17.35 -9.52 32.76
CA GLN A 46 17.51 -9.35 31.32
C GLN A 46 16.36 -8.60 30.67
N ARG A 47 15.12 -8.92 31.02
CA ARG A 47 13.94 -8.24 30.51
C ARG A 47 13.89 -6.76 30.94
N GLU A 48 14.23 -6.45 32.19
CA GLU A 48 14.16 -5.08 32.72
C GLU A 48 15.24 -4.19 32.09
N VAL A 49 16.46 -4.70 31.93
CA VAL A 49 17.58 -3.95 31.32
C VAL A 49 17.36 -3.77 29.83
N GLN A 50 16.92 -4.81 29.12
CA GLN A 50 16.67 -4.68 27.69
C GLN A 50 15.47 -3.78 27.38
N SER A 51 14.43 -3.76 28.21
CA SER A 51 13.30 -2.85 28.03
C SER A 51 13.68 -1.38 28.30
N THR A 52 14.46 -1.11 29.35
CA THR A 52 14.97 0.24 29.65
C THR A 52 15.96 0.71 28.58
N TYR A 53 16.84 -0.17 28.10
CA TYR A 53 17.74 0.10 26.98
C TYR A 53 16.97 0.40 25.68
N ALA A 54 15.92 -0.37 25.39
CA ALA A 54 15.09 -0.16 24.21
C ALA A 54 14.36 1.20 24.25
N ARG A 55 13.84 1.61 25.41
CA ARG A 55 13.25 2.95 25.59
C ARG A 55 14.29 4.05 25.39
N TRP A 56 15.48 3.90 25.98
CA TRP A 56 16.57 4.86 25.78
C TRP A 56 16.99 4.96 24.30
N LEU A 57 17.06 3.83 23.59
CA LEU A 57 17.34 3.84 22.14
C LEU A 57 16.24 4.57 21.35
N ALA A 58 14.97 4.38 21.73
CA ALA A 58 13.84 5.09 21.12
C ALA A 58 13.87 6.59 21.40
N GLU A 59 14.24 7.02 22.63
CA GLU A 59 14.41 8.43 23.00
C GLU A 59 15.57 9.12 22.24
N ASN A 60 16.54 8.36 21.74
CA ASN A 60 17.70 8.86 20.98
C ASN A 60 17.58 8.62 19.46
N ASP A 61 16.37 8.46 18.93
CA ASP A 61 16.08 8.25 17.51
C ASP A 61 16.73 6.99 16.86
N ARG A 62 17.24 6.05 17.67
CA ARG A 62 17.87 4.80 17.20
C ARG A 62 16.84 3.68 17.08
N PHE A 63 15.83 3.91 16.26
CA PHE A 63 14.60 3.10 16.22
C PHE A 63 14.80 1.65 15.76
N ALA A 64 15.62 1.42 14.73
CA ALA A 64 15.89 0.07 14.23
C ALA A 64 16.56 -0.82 15.29
N GLU A 65 17.35 -0.21 16.19
CA GLU A 65 18.00 -0.89 17.30
C GLU A 65 17.05 -1.05 18.48
N ALA A 66 16.27 -0.01 18.78
CA ALA A 66 15.23 -0.05 19.80
C ALA A 66 14.26 -1.21 19.54
N GLN A 67 13.82 -1.39 18.29
CA GLN A 67 12.92 -2.49 17.92
C GLN A 67 13.55 -3.87 18.15
N LYS A 68 14.84 -4.05 17.84
CA LYS A 68 15.57 -5.30 18.11
C LYS A 68 15.67 -5.55 19.62
N ALA A 69 15.94 -4.50 20.40
CA ALA A 69 16.02 -4.58 21.85
C ALA A 69 14.66 -4.90 22.49
N PHE A 70 13.56 -4.30 22.02
CA PHE A 70 12.21 -4.65 22.47
C PHE A 70 11.84 -6.10 22.13
N HIS A 71 12.25 -6.58 20.95
CA HIS A 71 12.04 -7.97 20.57
C HIS A 71 12.82 -8.94 21.47
N ALA A 72 14.07 -8.60 21.80
CA ALA A 72 14.89 -9.37 22.73
C ALA A 72 14.31 -9.40 24.16
N ALA A 73 13.73 -8.28 24.62
CA ALA A 73 13.11 -8.19 25.94
C ALA A 73 11.77 -8.97 26.05
N GLY A 74 11.17 -9.33 24.91
CA GLY A 74 9.83 -9.91 24.84
C GLY A 74 8.71 -8.96 25.27
N CYS A 75 8.97 -7.65 25.30
CA CYS A 75 8.00 -6.59 25.64
C CYS A 75 7.25 -6.15 24.38
N ARG A 76 6.34 -6.99 23.91
CA ARG A 76 5.62 -6.82 22.64
C ARG A 76 4.69 -5.60 22.62
N ASP A 77 3.91 -5.41 23.68
CA ASP A 77 2.91 -4.34 23.75
C ASP A 77 3.57 -2.96 23.84
N GLU A 78 4.60 -2.82 24.70
CA GLU A 78 5.38 -1.58 24.80
C GLU A 78 6.05 -1.22 23.47
N ALA A 79 6.52 -2.22 22.70
CA ALA A 79 7.12 -1.98 21.40
C ALA A 79 6.11 -1.40 20.39
N LEU A 80 4.85 -1.87 20.43
CA LEU A 80 3.79 -1.31 19.60
C LEU A 80 3.45 0.11 20.01
N ASP A 81 3.28 0.36 21.31
CA ASP A 81 2.91 1.68 21.81
C ASP A 81 3.96 2.73 21.41
N VAL A 82 5.25 2.38 21.51
CA VAL A 82 6.34 3.23 21.04
C VAL A 82 6.26 3.43 19.53
N LEU A 83 6.06 2.38 18.73
CA LEU A 83 5.94 2.51 17.28
C LEU A 83 4.73 3.34 16.84
N GLU A 84 3.60 3.24 17.54
CA GLU A 84 2.42 4.10 17.29
C GLU A 84 2.70 5.56 17.63
N GLN A 85 3.34 5.82 18.76
CA GLN A 85 3.74 7.17 19.15
C GLN A 85 4.69 7.78 18.13
N LEU A 86 5.68 7.01 17.66
CA LEU A 86 6.60 7.45 16.61
C LEU A 86 5.89 7.74 15.30
N ALA A 87 4.94 6.89 14.91
CA ALA A 87 4.13 7.13 13.72
C ALA A 87 3.34 8.44 13.86
N ARG A 88 2.69 8.70 15.01
CA ARG A 88 1.96 9.94 15.28
C ARG A 88 2.87 11.16 15.26
N ASN A 89 4.02 11.10 15.92
CA ASN A 89 5.01 12.19 15.92
C ASN A 89 5.52 12.49 14.51
N ALA A 90 5.82 11.46 13.72
CA ALA A 90 6.25 11.63 12.34
C ALA A 90 5.15 12.27 11.46
N VAL A 91 3.87 11.98 11.73
CA VAL A 91 2.73 12.61 11.05
C VAL A 91 2.59 14.08 11.44
N ASP A 92 2.76 14.41 12.72
CA ASP A 92 2.69 15.78 13.24
C ASP A 92 3.85 16.65 12.72
N GLU A 93 5.05 16.08 12.60
CA GLU A 93 6.24 16.74 12.05
C GLU A 93 6.31 16.72 10.51
N HIS A 94 5.27 16.22 9.84
CA HIS A 94 5.19 16.10 8.37
C HIS A 94 6.29 15.21 7.73
N ARG A 95 6.91 14.32 8.53
CA ARG A 95 7.82 13.25 8.08
C ARG A 95 7.04 12.04 7.55
N PHE A 96 6.23 12.24 6.52
CA PHE A 96 5.28 11.24 6.01
C PHE A 96 5.92 9.93 5.53
N ARG A 97 7.16 9.97 5.02
CA ARG A 97 7.90 8.75 4.62
C ARG A 97 8.20 7.85 5.82
N GLU A 98 8.58 8.46 6.93
CA GLU A 98 8.87 7.74 8.18
C GLU A 98 7.57 7.23 8.81
N ALA A 99 6.53 8.07 8.84
CA ALA A 99 5.19 7.64 9.27
C ALA A 99 4.71 6.40 8.51
N SER A 100 4.81 6.42 7.18
CA SER A 100 4.48 5.26 6.34
C SER A 100 5.26 4.01 6.73
N HIS A 101 6.58 4.13 6.89
CA HIS A 101 7.44 3.02 7.29
C HIS A 101 7.07 2.48 8.68
N CYS A 102 6.78 3.35 9.65
CA CYS A 102 6.34 2.95 10.99
C CYS A 102 5.00 2.21 10.95
N TYR A 103 4.00 2.72 10.23
CA TYR A 103 2.70 2.04 10.10
C TYR A 103 2.81 0.68 9.39
N TRP A 104 3.64 0.60 8.35
CA TRP A 104 3.93 -0.66 7.67
C TRP A 104 4.57 -1.68 8.61
N LEU A 105 5.58 -1.25 9.39
CA LEU A 105 6.26 -2.09 10.36
C LEU A 105 5.31 -2.60 11.45
N LEU A 106 4.42 -1.73 11.92
CA LEU A 106 3.40 -2.06 12.91
C LEU A 106 2.42 -3.10 12.36
N GLY A 107 1.97 -2.94 11.11
CA GLY A 107 1.17 -3.94 10.41
C GLY A 107 1.88 -5.30 10.36
N ARG A 108 3.18 -5.34 10.01
CA ARG A 108 3.94 -6.60 9.97
C ARG A 108 4.01 -7.30 11.33
N GLN A 109 4.15 -6.56 12.41
CA GLN A 109 4.16 -7.13 13.76
C GLN A 109 2.80 -7.73 14.14
N LEU A 110 1.70 -7.01 13.86
CA LEU A 110 0.36 -7.53 14.09
C LEU A 110 0.08 -8.79 13.27
N LEU A 111 0.57 -8.83 12.04
CA LEU A 111 0.44 -10.00 11.17
C LEU A 111 1.21 -11.21 11.71
N GLN A 112 2.42 -10.99 12.22
CA GLN A 112 3.21 -12.04 12.87
C GLN A 112 2.50 -12.61 14.11
N TRP A 113 1.75 -11.78 14.84
CA TRP A 113 1.00 -12.22 16.00
C TRP A 113 -0.27 -12.96 15.60
N ALA A 114 -0.99 -12.44 14.61
CA ALA A 114 -2.15 -13.11 14.03
C ALA A 114 -1.79 -14.51 13.52
N ALA A 115 -0.56 -14.71 13.00
CA ALA A 115 -0.05 -16.02 12.58
C ALA A 115 0.11 -17.04 13.73
N GLY A 116 0.35 -16.56 14.95
CA GLY A 116 0.48 -17.41 16.14
C GLY A 116 -0.85 -17.72 16.84
N GLU A 117 -1.95 -17.11 16.41
CA GLU A 117 -3.29 -17.35 16.94
C GLU A 117 -4.10 -18.34 16.09
N ASP A 118 -5.06 -19.02 16.71
CA ASP A 118 -5.97 -19.94 16.05
C ASP A 118 -6.83 -19.24 14.98
N GLU A 119 -7.12 -19.95 13.88
CA GLU A 119 -7.80 -19.39 12.69
C GLU A 119 -9.16 -18.74 12.97
N ASN A 120 -9.92 -19.30 13.92
CA ASN A 120 -11.28 -18.84 14.28
C ASN A 120 -11.31 -17.95 15.54
N SER A 121 -10.15 -17.49 16.01
CA SER A 121 -10.09 -16.60 17.17
C SER A 121 -10.64 -15.21 16.82
N PHE A 122 -11.53 -14.69 17.67
CA PHE A 122 -11.97 -13.28 17.58
C PHE A 122 -10.78 -12.30 17.66
N SER A 123 -9.74 -12.67 18.43
CA SER A 123 -8.51 -11.88 18.54
C SER A 123 -7.82 -11.77 17.17
N ARG A 124 -7.72 -12.86 16.41
CA ARG A 124 -7.11 -12.89 15.08
C ARG A 124 -7.85 -12.00 14.09
N GLN A 125 -9.18 -12.06 14.08
CA GLN A 125 -9.99 -11.21 13.22
C GLN A 125 -9.78 -9.72 13.54
N SER A 126 -9.74 -9.37 14.84
CA SER A 126 -9.46 -7.99 15.27
C SER A 126 -8.06 -7.50 14.88
N LEU A 127 -7.05 -8.39 14.95
CA LEU A 127 -5.69 -8.11 14.51
C LEU A 127 -5.62 -7.89 13.01
N LEU A 128 -6.35 -8.68 12.21
CA LEU A 128 -6.42 -8.55 10.76
C LEU A 128 -7.13 -7.26 10.33
N GLU A 129 -8.21 -6.87 11.01
CA GLU A 129 -8.89 -5.60 10.77
C GLU A 129 -7.97 -4.40 11.08
N ARG A 130 -7.24 -4.46 12.19
CA ARG A 130 -6.25 -3.43 12.55
C ARG A 130 -5.10 -3.40 11.54
N TYR A 131 -4.61 -4.55 11.12
CA TYR A 131 -3.61 -4.67 10.06
C TYR A 131 -4.06 -3.98 8.78
N ALA A 132 -5.28 -4.25 8.30
CA ALA A 132 -5.80 -3.65 7.07
C ALA A 132 -5.87 -2.11 7.16
N LYS A 133 -6.26 -1.57 8.31
CA LYS A 133 -6.26 -0.11 8.56
C LYS A 133 -4.85 0.48 8.50
N LEU A 134 -3.87 -0.19 9.10
CA LEU A 134 -2.49 0.30 9.14
C LEU A 134 -1.79 0.19 7.79
N GLU A 135 -2.05 -0.89 7.03
CA GLU A 135 -1.55 -1.02 5.66
C GLU A 135 -2.08 0.13 4.80
N ARG A 136 -3.39 0.42 4.90
CA ARG A 136 -3.99 1.56 4.20
C ARG A 136 -3.36 2.90 4.61
N LEU A 137 -3.14 3.14 5.91
CA LEU A 137 -2.45 4.35 6.37
C LEU A 137 -1.02 4.44 5.84
N ALA A 138 -0.28 3.33 5.86
CA ALA A 138 1.09 3.27 5.34
C ALA A 138 1.13 3.65 3.85
N ASP A 139 0.22 3.12 3.04
CA ASP A 139 0.11 3.44 1.62
C ASP A 139 -0.27 4.92 1.41
N ILE A 140 -1.24 5.44 2.15
CA ILE A 140 -1.66 6.85 2.06
C ILE A 140 -0.50 7.78 2.39
N TYR A 141 0.23 7.56 3.49
CA TYR A 141 1.35 8.40 3.87
C TYR A 141 2.54 8.30 2.92
N TYR A 142 2.79 7.11 2.35
CA TYR A 142 3.81 6.92 1.33
C TYR A 142 3.53 7.78 0.09
N ILE A 143 2.29 7.72 -0.42
CA ILE A 143 1.90 8.45 -1.63
C ILE A 143 1.80 9.95 -1.32
N TYR A 144 1.23 10.31 -0.17
CA TYR A 144 1.08 11.69 0.24
C TYR A 144 2.42 12.38 0.47
N HIS A 145 3.47 11.68 0.91
CA HIS A 145 4.82 12.22 0.97
C HIS A 145 5.25 12.85 -0.36
N ASN A 146 5.03 12.15 -1.48
CA ASN A 146 5.42 12.62 -2.81
C ASN A 146 4.58 13.84 -3.25
N VAL A 147 3.27 13.81 -2.99
CA VAL A 147 2.36 14.92 -3.30
C VAL A 147 2.66 16.15 -2.43
N HIS A 148 2.93 15.96 -1.14
CA HIS A 148 3.29 17.02 -0.20
C HIS A 148 4.60 17.70 -0.61
N ARG A 149 5.63 16.91 -0.95
CA ARG A 149 6.89 17.45 -1.48
C ARG A 149 6.69 18.25 -2.76
N TYR A 150 5.86 17.79 -3.69
CA TYR A 150 5.54 18.56 -4.90
C TYR A 150 4.89 19.93 -4.61
N ILE A 151 4.15 20.05 -3.51
CA ILE A 151 3.46 21.29 -3.14
C ILE A 151 4.38 22.27 -2.41
N GLU A 152 5.26 21.77 -1.54
CA GLU A 152 6.18 22.58 -0.75
C GLU A 152 7.49 22.91 -1.50
N GLU A 153 7.97 22.00 -2.35
CA GLU A 153 9.23 22.16 -3.09
C GLU A 153 8.97 22.72 -4.50
N PRO A 154 9.84 23.62 -5.01
CA PRO A 154 9.67 24.23 -6.33
C PRO A 154 9.95 23.26 -7.49
N PHE A 155 10.63 22.14 -7.23
CA PHE A 155 10.99 21.13 -8.22
C PHE A 155 10.52 19.76 -7.78
N THR A 156 10.15 18.92 -8.74
CA THR A 156 9.75 17.53 -8.51
C THR A 156 10.59 16.59 -9.37
N ALA A 157 10.91 15.43 -8.81
CA ALA A 157 11.55 14.34 -9.56
C ALA A 157 10.53 13.50 -10.35
N PHE A 158 9.23 13.67 -10.10
CA PHE A 158 8.18 12.88 -10.73
C PHE A 158 7.65 13.55 -12.00
N LEU A 159 7.34 12.69 -12.98
CA LEU A 159 6.60 13.08 -14.18
C LEU A 159 5.17 13.56 -13.82
N PRO A 160 4.58 14.48 -14.62
CA PRO A 160 3.23 14.97 -14.40
C PRO A 160 2.17 13.86 -14.27
N GLU A 161 2.31 12.78 -15.06
CA GLU A 161 1.43 11.61 -15.08
C GLU A 161 1.48 10.86 -13.74
N ALA A 162 2.68 10.65 -13.19
CA ALA A 162 2.85 10.00 -11.90
C ALA A 162 2.20 10.82 -10.78
N LEU A 163 2.42 12.14 -10.74
CA LEU A 163 1.77 13.02 -9.76
C LEU A 163 0.25 13.05 -9.90
N PHE A 164 -0.24 13.01 -11.14
CA PHE A 164 -1.67 12.91 -11.45
C PHE A 164 -2.27 11.62 -10.88
N HIS A 165 -1.65 10.47 -11.15
CA HIS A 165 -2.09 9.18 -10.63
C HIS A 165 -2.00 9.12 -9.10
N MET A 166 -0.93 9.64 -8.49
CA MET A 166 -0.78 9.75 -7.04
C MET A 166 -1.89 10.57 -6.40
N ALA A 167 -2.15 11.78 -6.90
CA ALA A 167 -3.18 12.65 -6.35
C ALA A 167 -4.60 12.08 -6.59
N ARG A 168 -4.85 11.42 -7.73
CA ARG A 168 -6.11 10.72 -8.00
C ARG A 168 -6.31 9.55 -7.04
N TYR A 169 -5.27 8.77 -6.80
CA TYR A 169 -5.32 7.63 -5.88
C TYR A 169 -5.68 8.10 -4.47
N LEU A 170 -4.98 9.11 -3.96
CA LEU A 170 -5.28 9.70 -2.66
C LEU A 170 -6.68 10.28 -2.59
N LEU A 171 -7.17 10.91 -3.67
CA LEU A 171 -8.53 11.45 -3.68
C LEU A 171 -9.58 10.35 -3.50
N HIS A 172 -9.40 9.20 -4.14
CA HIS A 172 -10.27 8.04 -3.99
C HIS A 172 -10.18 7.48 -2.57
N GLU A 173 -8.96 7.22 -2.08
CA GLU A 173 -8.74 6.73 -0.71
C GLU A 173 -9.38 7.63 0.36
N LEU A 174 -9.21 8.95 0.24
CA LEU A 174 -9.74 9.91 1.20
C LEU A 174 -11.24 10.20 1.03
N SER A 175 -11.85 9.81 -0.09
CA SER A 175 -13.28 10.04 -0.36
C SER A 175 -14.15 8.80 -0.13
N LEU A 176 -13.57 7.66 0.27
CA LEU A 176 -14.31 6.42 0.54
C LEU A 176 -15.31 6.59 1.71
N PRO A 177 -16.58 6.14 1.58
CA PRO A 177 -17.62 6.27 2.62
C PRO A 177 -17.29 5.56 3.94
N SER A 178 -16.41 4.55 3.90
CA SER A 178 -15.89 3.85 5.07
C SER A 178 -15.01 4.73 5.96
N GLY A 179 -14.65 5.94 5.52
CA GLY A 179 -13.92 6.97 6.26
C GLY A 179 -14.80 8.05 6.88
N SER A 180 -16.12 7.83 7.02
CA SER A 180 -17.08 8.85 7.47
C SER A 180 -16.87 9.39 8.90
N TYR A 181 -15.93 8.85 9.68
CA TYR A 181 -15.58 9.37 11.01
C TYR A 181 -14.08 9.47 11.33
N GLU A 182 -13.19 8.98 10.45
CA GLU A 182 -11.76 8.92 10.74
C GLU A 182 -10.98 9.69 9.66
N THR A 183 -10.87 11.00 9.87
CA THR A 183 -10.01 11.85 9.04
C THR A 183 -8.56 11.40 9.20
N VAL A 184 -7.87 11.10 8.09
CA VAL A 184 -6.44 10.75 8.14
C VAL A 184 -5.65 11.94 8.67
N PRO A 185 -4.92 11.82 9.80
CA PRO A 185 -4.24 12.95 10.41
C PRO A 185 -3.19 13.57 9.49
N SER A 186 -3.08 14.89 9.51
CA SER A 186 -2.10 15.72 8.77
C SER A 186 -2.06 15.55 7.25
N VAL A 187 -3.04 14.87 6.64
CA VAL A 187 -3.19 14.79 5.18
C VAL A 187 -4.10 15.92 4.68
N SER A 188 -3.53 16.84 3.90
CA SER A 188 -4.28 17.99 3.37
C SER A 188 -5.05 17.62 2.10
N MET A 189 -6.37 17.50 2.22
CA MET A 189 -7.28 17.35 1.08
C MET A 189 -7.14 18.51 0.07
N VAL A 190 -6.94 19.73 0.56
CA VAL A 190 -6.71 20.91 -0.30
C VAL A 190 -5.42 20.75 -1.10
N GLY A 191 -4.36 20.23 -0.47
CA GLY A 191 -3.10 19.94 -1.15
C GLY A 191 -3.26 18.89 -2.25
N VAL A 192 -3.91 17.77 -1.94
CA VAL A 192 -4.18 16.69 -2.91
C VAL A 192 -4.99 17.22 -4.11
N LEU A 193 -6.05 17.98 -3.87
CA LEU A 193 -6.87 18.56 -4.93
C LEU A 193 -6.15 19.66 -5.72
N TYR A 194 -5.30 20.46 -5.08
CA TYR A 194 -4.47 21.45 -5.76
C TYR A 194 -3.50 20.77 -6.73
N ALA A 195 -2.79 19.72 -6.28
CA ALA A 195 -1.89 18.95 -7.12
C ALA A 195 -2.65 18.29 -8.29
N LEU A 196 -3.78 17.64 -8.01
CA LEU A 196 -4.61 17.00 -9.03
C LEU A 196 -5.14 18.01 -10.06
N CYS A 197 -5.57 19.19 -9.61
CA CYS A 197 -6.09 20.24 -10.48
C CYS A 197 -5.01 20.79 -11.43
N LYS A 198 -3.81 21.03 -10.90
CA LYS A 198 -2.68 21.50 -11.70
C LYS A 198 -2.25 20.45 -12.73
N GLN A 199 -2.12 19.18 -12.33
CA GLN A 199 -1.71 18.13 -13.27
C GLN A 199 -2.79 17.76 -14.28
N SER A 200 -4.07 17.74 -13.89
CA SER A 200 -5.18 17.52 -14.83
C SER A 200 -5.25 18.62 -15.89
N SER A 201 -4.99 19.87 -15.52
CA SER A 201 -4.91 20.98 -16.47
C SER A 201 -3.74 20.82 -17.45
N ASN A 202 -2.58 20.35 -16.96
CA ASN A 202 -1.38 20.13 -17.78
C ASN A 202 -1.56 18.98 -18.77
N LEU A 203 -2.20 17.89 -18.34
CA LEU A 203 -2.40 16.66 -19.12
C LEU A 203 -3.65 16.69 -20.00
N GLY A 204 -4.43 17.78 -19.97
CA GLY A 204 -5.63 17.93 -20.80
C GLY A 204 -6.90 17.27 -20.25
N ALA A 205 -6.92 16.85 -18.97
CA ALA A 205 -8.12 16.39 -18.26
C ALA A 205 -8.94 17.57 -17.70
N PHE A 206 -9.51 18.38 -18.59
CA PHE A 206 -10.18 19.63 -18.19
C PHE A 206 -11.53 19.41 -17.50
N GLY A 207 -12.23 18.29 -17.77
CA GLY A 207 -13.45 17.92 -17.07
C GLY A 207 -13.19 17.64 -15.59
N LEU A 208 -12.16 16.84 -15.30
CA LEU A 208 -11.67 16.59 -13.95
C LEU A 208 -11.19 17.87 -13.27
N ALA A 209 -10.39 18.69 -13.95
CA ALA A 209 -9.88 19.95 -13.40
C ALA A 209 -11.00 20.87 -12.90
N ARG A 210 -12.11 20.97 -13.65
CA ARG A 210 -13.29 21.76 -13.23
C ARG A 210 -13.95 21.21 -11.97
N ARG A 211 -14.17 19.91 -11.91
CA ARG A 211 -14.76 19.26 -10.72
C ARG A 211 -13.87 19.43 -9.50
N CYS A 212 -12.54 19.37 -9.66
CA CYS A 212 -11.58 19.67 -8.60
C CYS A 212 -11.70 21.13 -8.14
N HIS A 213 -11.77 22.10 -9.06
CA HIS A 213 -11.98 23.51 -8.74
C HIS A 213 -13.30 23.77 -8.00
N GLU A 214 -14.40 23.15 -8.43
CA GLU A 214 -15.70 23.23 -7.76
C GLU A 214 -15.65 22.67 -6.34
N ARG A 215 -14.90 21.58 -6.12
CA ARG A 215 -14.69 21.02 -4.78
C ARG A 215 -13.82 21.93 -3.92
N LEU A 216 -12.72 22.47 -4.48
CA LEU A 216 -11.83 23.42 -3.80
C LEU A 216 -12.55 24.71 -3.40
N ALA A 217 -13.48 25.22 -4.22
CA ALA A 217 -14.27 26.40 -3.92
C ALA A 217 -15.17 26.24 -2.69
N LYS A 218 -15.52 24.99 -2.31
CA LYS A 218 -16.30 24.66 -1.11
C LYS A 218 -15.43 24.49 0.14
N MET A 219 -14.10 24.59 0.02
CA MET A 219 -13.14 24.38 1.10
C MET A 219 -12.37 25.65 1.45
N ALA A 220 -11.83 25.69 2.67
CA ALA A 220 -10.97 26.77 3.12
C ALA A 220 -9.57 26.64 2.49
N VAL A 221 -9.32 27.41 1.43
CA VAL A 221 -8.03 27.40 0.72
C VAL A 221 -7.04 28.40 1.35
N PRO A 222 -5.80 27.97 1.69
CA PRO A 222 -4.72 28.84 2.15
C PRO A 222 -4.40 29.97 1.17
N PRO A 223 -4.03 31.18 1.64
CA PRO A 223 -3.83 32.36 0.80
C PRO A 223 -2.77 32.13 -0.30
N ARG A 224 -1.73 31.35 0.01
CA ARG A 224 -0.65 31.00 -0.94
C ARG A 224 -1.14 30.37 -2.25
N PHE A 225 -2.27 29.66 -2.24
CA PHE A 225 -2.80 28.98 -3.42
C PHE A 225 -3.88 29.76 -4.16
N ARG A 226 -4.44 30.82 -3.55
CA ARG A 226 -5.66 31.47 -4.06
C ARG A 226 -5.48 32.07 -5.44
N GLU A 227 -4.39 32.80 -5.65
CA GLU A 227 -4.11 33.45 -6.93
C GLU A 227 -3.88 32.42 -8.04
N SER A 228 -3.01 31.44 -7.80
CA SER A 228 -2.74 30.37 -8.77
C SER A 228 -3.99 29.56 -9.11
N LEU A 229 -4.84 29.26 -8.12
CA LEU A 229 -6.09 28.54 -8.33
C LEU A 229 -7.12 29.38 -9.08
N ALA A 230 -7.24 30.67 -8.76
CA ALA A 230 -8.14 31.58 -9.47
C ALA A 230 -7.76 31.71 -10.96
N LEU A 231 -6.45 31.87 -11.25
CA LEU A 231 -5.94 31.88 -12.62
C LEU A 231 -6.20 30.55 -13.33
N SER A 232 -5.86 29.43 -12.69
CA SER A 232 -6.12 28.08 -13.24
C SER A 232 -7.62 27.88 -13.52
N ALA A 233 -8.51 28.24 -12.61
CA ALA A 233 -9.96 28.11 -12.79
C ALA A 233 -10.45 28.91 -14.00
N LEU A 234 -9.96 30.13 -14.20
CA LEU A 234 -10.29 30.94 -15.37
C LEU A 234 -9.79 30.28 -16.67
N THR A 235 -8.56 29.77 -16.69
CA THR A 235 -8.00 29.11 -17.88
C THR A 235 -8.77 27.83 -18.25
N VAL A 236 -9.12 27.01 -17.26
CA VAL A 236 -9.86 25.76 -17.45
C VAL A 236 -11.29 26.02 -17.94
N ARG A 237 -11.92 27.15 -17.54
CA ARG A 237 -13.24 27.55 -18.06
C ARG A 237 -13.25 27.83 -19.57
N ALA A 238 -12.12 28.22 -20.15
CA ALA A 238 -11.99 28.44 -21.58
C ALA A 238 -11.76 27.15 -22.40
N LYS A 239 -11.55 26.00 -21.74
CA LYS A 239 -11.28 24.70 -22.37
C LYS A 239 -12.57 23.86 -22.56
N PRO A 240 -12.57 22.76 -23.32
CA PRO A 240 -13.75 21.88 -23.38
C PRO A 240 -13.98 21.15 -22.04
N PHE A 241 -15.23 20.73 -21.77
CA PHE A 241 -15.57 19.86 -20.63
C PHE A 241 -15.31 18.39 -20.99
N THR A 242 -14.12 18.09 -21.48
CA THR A 242 -13.73 16.73 -21.87
C THR A 242 -12.39 16.40 -21.26
N ASP A 243 -12.22 15.13 -20.91
CA ASP A 243 -10.95 14.61 -20.41
C ASP A 243 -10.17 13.93 -21.54
N ALA A 244 -8.84 13.97 -21.48
CA ALA A 244 -8.00 13.26 -22.43
C ALA A 244 -8.23 11.74 -22.30
N GLN A 245 -8.43 11.07 -23.45
CA GLN A 245 -8.79 9.65 -23.48
C GLN A 245 -7.68 8.76 -22.91
N ASP A 246 -6.43 9.14 -23.11
CA ASP A 246 -5.24 8.39 -22.65
C ASP A 246 -5.13 8.31 -21.12
N LEU A 247 -5.78 9.22 -20.39
CA LEU A 247 -5.75 9.25 -18.91
C LEU A 247 -6.85 8.38 -18.28
N LEU A 248 -7.83 7.97 -19.08
CA LEU A 248 -9.00 7.25 -18.60
C LEU A 248 -8.61 5.79 -18.27
N PRO A 249 -8.81 5.33 -17.02
CA PRO A 249 -8.43 3.98 -16.64
C PRO A 249 -9.30 2.94 -17.37
N VAL A 250 -8.63 2.04 -18.09
CA VAL A 250 -9.26 0.89 -18.75
C VAL A 250 -9.32 -0.28 -17.78
N CYS A 251 -10.47 -0.95 -17.72
CA CYS A 251 -10.59 -2.20 -16.97
C CYS A 251 -10.12 -3.37 -17.85
N TYR A 252 -9.05 -4.04 -17.44
CA TYR A 252 -8.50 -5.19 -18.17
C TYR A 252 -9.35 -6.47 -18.08
N ARG A 253 -10.43 -6.47 -17.28
CA ARG A 253 -11.41 -7.56 -17.25
C ARG A 253 -12.52 -7.39 -18.29
N CYS A 254 -13.15 -6.22 -18.35
CA CYS A 254 -14.32 -5.97 -19.21
C CYS A 254 -14.06 -4.98 -20.36
N SER A 255 -12.81 -4.54 -20.53
CA SER A 255 -12.38 -3.53 -21.52
C SER A 255 -13.16 -2.21 -21.45
N ALA A 256 -13.86 -1.94 -20.33
CA ALA A 256 -14.59 -0.70 -20.14
C ALA A 256 -13.64 0.43 -19.75
N THR A 257 -13.80 1.58 -20.40
CA THR A 257 -13.17 2.84 -19.98
C THR A 257 -13.93 3.42 -18.80
N ASN A 258 -13.22 3.75 -17.72
CA ASN A 258 -13.82 4.25 -16.48
C ASN A 258 -13.61 5.76 -16.33
N PRO A 259 -14.56 6.47 -15.70
CA PRO A 259 -14.39 7.89 -15.41
C PRO A 259 -13.24 8.12 -14.43
N LEU A 260 -12.59 9.29 -14.52
CA LEU A 260 -11.48 9.67 -13.62
C LEU A 260 -11.88 9.84 -12.15
N LEU A 261 -13.17 10.08 -11.89
CA LEU A 261 -13.75 10.14 -10.55
C LEU A 261 -14.73 8.98 -10.41
N SER A 262 -14.33 7.97 -9.65
CA SER A 262 -15.16 6.82 -9.30
C SER A 262 -15.28 6.71 -7.78
N SER A 263 -16.21 5.88 -7.31
CA SER A 263 -16.43 5.57 -5.89
C SER A 263 -15.37 4.61 -5.33
N GLY A 264 -14.09 4.89 -5.58
CA GLY A 264 -12.95 4.06 -5.17
C GLY A 264 -12.16 3.49 -6.34
N HIS A 265 -11.30 2.52 -6.05
CA HIS A 265 -10.38 1.87 -6.99
C HIS A 265 -11.02 0.69 -7.72
N GLN A 266 -12.25 0.84 -8.20
CA GLN A 266 -13.00 -0.26 -8.81
C GLN A 266 -13.58 0.14 -10.16
N CYS A 267 -13.71 -0.86 -11.05
CA CYS A 267 -14.41 -0.67 -12.30
C CYS A 267 -15.91 -0.44 -12.03
N VAL A 268 -16.47 0.62 -12.60
CA VAL A 268 -17.88 0.99 -12.46
C VAL A 268 -18.81 -0.06 -13.08
N ARG A 269 -18.32 -0.84 -14.05
CA ARG A 269 -19.12 -1.86 -14.76
C ARG A 269 -19.07 -3.23 -14.12
N CYS A 270 -17.88 -3.72 -13.77
CA CYS A 270 -17.70 -5.11 -13.30
C CYS A 270 -17.25 -5.24 -11.84
N GLY A 271 -17.04 -4.13 -11.13
CA GLY A 271 -16.61 -4.13 -9.72
C GLY A 271 -15.17 -4.59 -9.47
N GLN A 272 -14.41 -4.94 -10.52
CA GLN A 272 -13.02 -5.38 -10.37
C GLN A 272 -12.16 -4.26 -9.76
N ASN A 273 -11.41 -4.58 -8.71
CA ASN A 273 -10.40 -3.69 -8.14
C ASN A 273 -9.27 -3.43 -9.15
N PHE A 274 -8.89 -2.17 -9.31
CA PHE A 274 -7.72 -1.79 -10.09
C PHE A 274 -6.45 -2.10 -9.30
N VAL A 275 -5.52 -2.80 -9.95
CA VAL A 275 -4.18 -3.04 -9.42
C VAL A 275 -3.30 -1.89 -9.88
N HIS A 276 -2.71 -1.15 -8.94
CA HIS A 276 -1.86 -0.01 -9.23
C HIS A 276 -0.38 -0.38 -9.14
N SER A 277 0.44 0.11 -10.06
CA SER A 277 1.91 0.07 -9.93
C SER A 277 2.32 0.97 -8.77
N PHE A 278 2.93 0.46 -7.71
CA PHE A 278 3.17 1.25 -6.50
C PHE A 278 4.25 2.36 -6.66
N ALA A 279 4.94 2.41 -7.81
CA ALA A 279 5.86 3.50 -8.16
C ALA A 279 5.16 4.70 -8.82
N THR A 280 4.30 4.45 -9.81
CA THR A 280 3.66 5.49 -10.63
C THR A 280 2.16 5.65 -10.36
N LEU A 281 1.56 4.68 -9.68
CA LEU A 281 0.12 4.46 -9.47
C LEU A 281 -0.73 4.34 -10.73
N GLU A 282 -0.09 4.02 -11.85
CA GLU A 282 -0.79 3.65 -13.07
C GLU A 282 -1.51 2.30 -12.92
N VAL A 283 -2.62 2.12 -13.64
CA VAL A 283 -3.41 0.90 -13.58
C VAL A 283 -2.74 -0.18 -14.41
N LEU A 284 -2.31 -1.24 -13.75
CA LEU A 284 -1.63 -2.37 -14.37
C LEU A 284 -2.61 -3.29 -15.11
N PRO A 285 -2.17 -3.97 -16.19
CA PRO A 285 -2.92 -4.99 -16.92
C PRO A 285 -3.11 -6.30 -16.14
N LEU A 286 -3.43 -6.20 -14.85
CA LEU A 286 -3.58 -7.31 -13.94
C LEU A 286 -5.04 -7.51 -13.54
N VAL A 287 -5.48 -8.76 -13.60
CA VAL A 287 -6.78 -9.19 -13.07
C VAL A 287 -6.51 -10.15 -11.91
N GLU A 288 -7.10 -9.87 -10.75
CA GLU A 288 -7.02 -10.73 -9.57
C GLU A 288 -7.98 -11.90 -9.72
N TYR A 289 -7.49 -13.11 -9.43
CA TYR A 289 -8.28 -14.33 -9.41
C TYR A 289 -8.28 -14.93 -8.01
N THR A 290 -9.41 -15.52 -7.62
CA THR A 290 -9.51 -16.31 -6.40
C THR A 290 -9.32 -17.79 -6.74
N LEU A 291 -8.58 -18.52 -5.91
CA LEU A 291 -8.44 -19.97 -6.11
C LEU A 291 -9.75 -20.68 -5.77
N ALA A 292 -10.10 -21.69 -6.56
CA ALA A 292 -11.27 -22.54 -6.28
C ALA A 292 -11.15 -23.26 -4.92
N ASN A 293 -12.30 -23.53 -4.28
CA ASN A 293 -12.38 -24.19 -2.98
C ASN A 293 -11.70 -25.58 -3.03
N GLY A 294 -10.62 -25.77 -2.27
CA GLY A 294 -9.87 -27.03 -2.20
C GLY A 294 -8.49 -27.02 -2.88
N ILE A 295 -7.97 -25.86 -3.28
CA ILE A 295 -6.57 -25.68 -3.68
C ILE A 295 -5.85 -24.90 -2.59
N SER A 296 -4.80 -25.48 -2.01
CA SER A 296 -3.92 -24.75 -1.10
C SER A 296 -2.99 -23.84 -1.88
N ASP A 297 -2.53 -22.76 -1.24
CA ASP A 297 -1.64 -21.80 -1.90
C ASP A 297 -0.33 -22.47 -2.35
N GLU A 298 0.13 -23.50 -1.61
CA GLU A 298 1.29 -24.34 -1.95
C GLU A 298 1.03 -25.27 -3.14
N GLU A 299 -0.16 -25.88 -3.23
CA GLU A 299 -0.56 -26.70 -4.37
C GLU A 299 -0.65 -25.84 -5.65
N ALA A 300 -1.18 -24.62 -5.55
CA ALA A 300 -1.24 -23.70 -6.68
C ALA A 300 0.16 -23.31 -7.17
N ILE A 301 1.10 -23.01 -6.26
CA ILE A 301 2.49 -22.71 -6.60
C ILE A 301 3.16 -23.93 -7.26
N ALA A 302 2.97 -25.13 -6.70
CA ALA A 302 3.56 -26.36 -7.25
C ALA A 302 3.02 -26.70 -8.65
N ILE A 303 1.75 -26.41 -8.94
CA ILE A 303 1.17 -26.57 -10.29
C ILE A 303 1.83 -25.59 -11.28
N LEU A 304 2.08 -24.36 -10.86
CA LEU A 304 2.72 -23.34 -11.69
C LEU A 304 4.21 -23.62 -11.94
N GLU A 305 4.92 -24.17 -10.95
CA GLU A 305 6.34 -24.55 -11.07
C GLU A 305 6.52 -25.90 -11.78
N GLY A 306 5.56 -26.82 -11.65
CA GLY A 306 5.60 -28.20 -12.12
C GLY A 306 5.46 -28.39 -13.63
N ASP A 307 5.10 -27.35 -14.40
CA ASP A 307 4.93 -27.42 -15.85
C ASP A 307 6.26 -27.30 -16.64
N GLN A 308 7.42 -27.38 -15.96
CA GLN A 308 8.74 -27.55 -16.58
C GLN A 308 9.01 -28.95 -17.17
N LYS A 309 8.01 -29.65 -17.70
CA LYS A 309 8.27 -30.82 -18.56
C LYS A 309 8.11 -30.42 -20.02
N PRO A 310 9.18 -30.46 -20.84
CA PRO A 310 9.06 -30.20 -22.26
C PRO A 310 8.14 -31.28 -22.83
N ARG A 311 6.96 -30.89 -23.31
CA ARG A 311 6.08 -31.80 -24.06
C ARG A 311 6.88 -32.28 -25.28
N LYS A 312 7.24 -33.56 -25.29
CA LYS A 312 7.81 -34.23 -26.46
C LYS A 312 6.83 -34.06 -27.61
N ASN A 313 7.29 -33.39 -28.67
CA ASN A 313 6.64 -33.38 -29.97
C ASN A 313 6.31 -34.81 -30.39
N ASN A 314 5.01 -35.14 -30.44
CA ASN A 314 4.53 -36.24 -31.23
C ASN A 314 3.52 -35.70 -32.23
N THR A 315 4.06 -35.37 -33.39
CA THR A 315 3.38 -35.12 -34.65
C THR A 315 2.40 -36.27 -34.95
N LYS A 316 1.10 -36.00 -34.90
CA LYS A 316 0.13 -36.66 -35.78
C LYS A 316 -0.84 -35.60 -36.30
N LYS A 317 -0.73 -35.39 -37.61
CA LYS A 317 -1.60 -34.56 -38.45
C LYS A 317 -3.04 -35.05 -38.35
N SER A 318 -3.96 -34.10 -38.12
CA SER A 318 -5.37 -34.21 -38.51
C SER A 318 -5.78 -32.86 -39.05
N GLU A 319 -5.85 -32.75 -40.37
CA GLU A 319 -6.34 -31.59 -41.11
C GLU A 319 -7.84 -31.42 -40.86
N VAL A 320 -8.26 -30.23 -40.42
CA VAL A 320 -9.64 -29.74 -40.63
C VAL A 320 -9.55 -28.25 -40.98
N LEU A 321 -10.18 -27.92 -42.10
CA LEU A 321 -10.12 -26.67 -42.83
C LEU A 321 -10.62 -25.44 -42.04
N LEU A 322 -9.88 -24.34 -42.15
CA LEU A 322 -10.35 -22.98 -41.87
C LEU A 322 -11.35 -22.53 -42.95
N PRO A 323 -12.49 -21.92 -42.60
CA PRO A 323 -13.19 -21.01 -43.50
C PRO A 323 -12.75 -19.57 -43.23
N SER A 324 -12.00 -19.05 -44.21
CA SER A 324 -11.98 -17.69 -44.77
C SER A 324 -12.31 -16.48 -43.87
N PHE A 325 -11.36 -15.55 -43.87
CA PHE A 325 -11.61 -14.11 -43.76
C PHE A 325 -12.75 -13.69 -44.70
N GLN A 326 -13.70 -12.89 -44.19
CA GLN A 326 -14.57 -12.03 -44.98
C GLN A 326 -14.58 -10.62 -44.38
N THR A 327 -14.12 -9.69 -45.20
CA THR A 327 -14.25 -8.25 -45.12
C THR A 327 -15.60 -7.82 -45.71
N LEU A 328 -16.00 -6.56 -45.45
CA LEU A 328 -17.15 -5.79 -45.99
C LEU A 328 -18.42 -5.88 -45.11
N ASN A 329 -19.26 -4.85 -44.94
CA ASN A 329 -19.40 -3.56 -45.60
C ASN A 329 -20.24 -2.65 -44.67
N ILE A 330 -20.05 -1.34 -44.73
CA ILE A 330 -20.89 -0.36 -44.04
C ILE A 330 -22.06 -0.01 -44.98
N GLU A 331 -23.29 -0.28 -44.56
CA GLU A 331 -24.49 0.37 -45.09
C GLU A 331 -25.40 0.75 -43.92
N HIS A 332 -25.71 2.04 -43.84
CA HIS A 332 -26.69 2.65 -42.95
C HIS A 332 -28.10 2.31 -43.45
N GLU A 333 -29.00 1.97 -42.53
CA GLU A 333 -30.40 2.41 -42.59
C GLU A 333 -31.03 2.36 -41.18
N ASP A 334 -31.89 3.35 -40.94
CA ASP A 334 -32.38 3.85 -39.66
C ASP A 334 -33.48 3.01 -38.98
N ASP A 335 -33.75 3.40 -37.72
CA ASP A 335 -34.98 3.21 -36.93
C ASP A 335 -35.19 1.87 -36.19
N ILE A 336 -35.11 1.91 -34.84
CA ILE A 336 -36.25 1.76 -33.90
C ILE A 336 -35.78 1.52 -32.44
N SER A 337 -36.38 2.32 -31.56
CA SER A 337 -36.65 2.16 -30.11
C SER A 337 -35.52 2.17 -29.09
N GLU A 338 -35.60 3.22 -28.25
CA GLU A 338 -35.29 3.19 -26.82
C GLU A 338 -35.69 1.86 -26.18
N ASP A 339 -34.71 1.14 -25.63
CA ASP A 339 -34.97 0.24 -24.50
C ASP A 339 -33.90 0.47 -23.45
N THR A 340 -34.32 1.20 -22.41
CA THR A 340 -33.63 1.40 -21.16
C THR A 340 -33.58 0.08 -20.39
N GLY A 341 -32.61 -0.76 -20.70
CA GLY A 341 -32.23 -1.94 -19.92
C GLY A 341 -31.08 -1.62 -18.96
N LEU A 342 -31.36 -0.83 -17.92
CA LEU A 342 -30.54 -0.82 -16.69
C LEU A 342 -30.80 -2.14 -15.98
N GLU A 343 -30.05 -3.18 -16.35
CA GLU A 343 -29.97 -4.40 -15.55
C GLU A 343 -28.86 -4.24 -14.51
N ASP A 344 -29.31 -4.30 -13.26
CA ASP A 344 -28.55 -4.16 -12.03
C ASP A 344 -27.28 -5.02 -12.01
N GLY A 345 -26.14 -4.37 -11.78
CA GLY A 345 -25.39 -4.54 -10.54
C GLY A 345 -25.11 -5.97 -10.03
N SER A 346 -24.91 -6.95 -10.90
CA SER A 346 -24.30 -8.20 -10.45
C SER A 346 -22.83 -7.91 -10.16
N ASN A 347 -22.49 -7.89 -8.86
CA ASN A 347 -21.13 -8.09 -8.38
C ASN A 347 -20.63 -9.40 -9.01
N LEU A 348 -20.01 -9.30 -10.18
CA LEU A 348 -19.46 -10.44 -10.88
C LEU A 348 -18.31 -10.94 -10.02
N GLU A 349 -18.57 -12.02 -9.28
CA GLU A 349 -17.60 -12.65 -8.36
C GLU A 349 -16.22 -12.71 -9.02
N SER A 350 -15.19 -12.50 -8.21
CA SER A 350 -13.81 -12.56 -8.68
C SER A 350 -13.63 -13.88 -9.44
N PRO A 351 -13.06 -13.85 -10.65
CA PRO A 351 -12.99 -15.03 -11.49
C PRO A 351 -12.23 -16.12 -10.73
N THR A 352 -12.88 -17.26 -10.52
CA THR A 352 -12.28 -18.41 -9.83
C THR A 352 -11.42 -19.20 -10.81
N LEU A 353 -10.21 -19.56 -10.40
CA LEU A 353 -9.32 -20.43 -11.18
C LEU A 353 -9.41 -21.87 -10.68
N ASP A 354 -9.91 -22.74 -11.56
CA ASP A 354 -9.85 -24.19 -11.38
C ASP A 354 -8.46 -24.74 -11.76
N ARG A 355 -8.15 -25.95 -11.27
CA ARG A 355 -6.87 -26.65 -11.51
C ARG A 355 -6.52 -26.76 -13.01
N GLU A 356 -7.52 -26.89 -13.87
CA GLU A 356 -7.36 -26.95 -15.32
C GLU A 356 -7.07 -25.60 -15.99
N ALA A 357 -7.50 -24.49 -15.38
CA ALA A 357 -7.20 -23.15 -15.85
C ALA A 357 -5.78 -22.74 -15.43
N LEU A 358 -5.34 -23.14 -14.23
CA LEU A 358 -3.96 -22.92 -13.75
C LEU A 358 -2.91 -23.63 -14.61
N SER A 359 -3.20 -24.86 -15.06
CA SER A 359 -2.29 -25.64 -15.92
C SER A 359 -2.22 -25.18 -17.39
N LYS A 360 -3.06 -24.22 -17.80
CA LYS A 360 -3.05 -23.64 -19.15
C LYS A 360 -2.36 -22.29 -19.21
N LEU A 361 -2.00 -21.71 -18.06
CA LEU A 361 -1.40 -20.39 -17.96
C LEU A 361 0.12 -20.51 -17.98
N GLY A 362 0.77 -19.73 -18.83
CA GLY A 362 2.23 -19.66 -18.86
C GLY A 362 2.79 -18.92 -17.63
N PRO A 363 4.04 -19.21 -17.21
CA PRO A 363 4.67 -18.54 -16.07
C PRO A 363 4.90 -17.04 -16.29
N ARG A 364 4.79 -16.54 -17.52
CA ARG A 364 4.85 -15.09 -17.84
C ARG A 364 3.51 -14.38 -17.71
N ASP A 365 2.42 -15.13 -17.69
CA ASP A 365 1.06 -14.60 -17.63
C ASP A 365 0.57 -14.48 -16.19
N ILE A 366 1.35 -14.91 -15.19
CA ILE A 366 0.97 -14.92 -13.78
C ILE A 366 1.97 -14.13 -12.95
N VAL A 367 1.45 -13.19 -12.16
CA VAL A 367 2.21 -12.48 -11.13
C VAL A 367 1.71 -12.98 -9.77
N LEU A 368 2.59 -13.68 -9.06
CA LEU A 368 2.35 -14.14 -7.70
C LEU A 368 2.80 -13.08 -6.70
N CYS A 369 1.89 -12.67 -5.81
CA CYS A 369 2.23 -11.85 -4.65
C CYS A 369 2.16 -12.73 -3.40
N GLN A 370 3.33 -13.20 -2.96
CA GLN A 370 3.48 -13.98 -1.75
C GLN A 370 3.26 -13.05 -0.55
N ARG A 371 2.17 -13.31 0.19
CA ARG A 371 1.87 -12.63 1.45
C ARG A 371 2.19 -13.56 2.62
N PRO A 372 2.80 -13.07 3.71
CA PRO A 372 3.06 -13.91 4.86
C PRO A 372 1.75 -14.39 5.50
N ALA A 373 1.76 -15.63 6.01
CA ALA A 373 0.67 -16.16 6.81
C ALA A 373 0.36 -15.18 7.95
N PRO A 374 -0.92 -14.93 8.29
CA PRO A 374 -2.16 -15.64 7.91
C PRO A 374 -2.86 -15.24 6.59
N LEU A 375 -2.28 -14.34 5.79
CA LEU A 375 -2.96 -13.86 4.57
C LEU A 375 -2.79 -14.86 3.42
N ARG A 376 -3.86 -15.09 2.66
CA ARG A 376 -3.77 -15.87 1.41
C ARG A 376 -2.93 -15.12 0.38
N HIS A 377 -2.15 -15.87 -0.39
CA HIS A 377 -1.39 -15.32 -1.51
C HIS A 377 -2.34 -14.79 -2.58
N GLN A 378 -1.93 -13.71 -3.25
CA GLN A 378 -2.70 -13.15 -4.36
C GLN A 378 -2.13 -13.61 -5.70
N PHE A 379 -3.05 -14.03 -6.57
CA PHE A 379 -2.75 -14.49 -7.91
C PHE A 379 -3.32 -13.49 -8.91
N PHE A 380 -2.44 -12.87 -9.68
CA PHE A 380 -2.82 -11.96 -10.75
C PHE A 380 -2.49 -12.57 -12.10
N ARG A 381 -3.39 -12.44 -13.07
CA ARG A 381 -3.08 -12.72 -14.47
C ARG A 381 -2.72 -11.43 -15.19
N ASN A 382 -1.59 -11.44 -15.88
CA ASN A 382 -1.23 -10.39 -16.82
C ASN A 382 -1.99 -10.60 -18.14
N VAL A 383 -2.85 -9.64 -18.49
CA VAL A 383 -3.64 -9.66 -19.73
C VAL A 383 -2.80 -9.16 -20.92
N LEU A 384 -1.76 -8.36 -20.66
CA LEU A 384 -0.86 -7.81 -21.67
C LEU A 384 0.58 -8.27 -21.39
N PRO A 385 1.04 -9.39 -21.98
CA PRO A 385 2.36 -9.95 -21.70
C PRO A 385 3.52 -9.05 -22.15
N ASP A 386 3.25 -8.05 -23.01
CA ASP A 386 4.23 -7.05 -23.43
C ASP A 386 4.61 -6.07 -22.31
N VAL A 387 3.72 -5.88 -21.32
CA VAL A 387 3.99 -5.07 -20.14
C VAL A 387 4.60 -5.98 -19.08
N SER A 388 5.90 -5.81 -18.84
CA SER A 388 6.61 -6.56 -17.80
C SER A 388 6.29 -5.99 -16.42
N VAL A 389 5.81 -6.88 -15.54
CA VAL A 389 5.31 -6.55 -14.20
C VAL A 389 6.02 -7.43 -13.17
N VAL A 390 6.49 -6.82 -12.09
CA VAL A 390 7.25 -7.50 -11.02
C VAL A 390 6.57 -7.29 -9.67
N SER A 391 6.50 -8.35 -8.87
CA SER A 391 6.07 -8.30 -7.47
C SER A 391 7.28 -8.22 -6.53
N CYS A 392 7.17 -7.41 -5.47
CA CYS A 392 8.20 -7.32 -4.44
C CYS A 392 7.99 -8.38 -3.37
N SER A 393 9.02 -9.16 -3.05
CA SER A 393 8.97 -10.20 -2.00
C SER A 393 8.82 -9.64 -0.58
N VAL A 394 9.15 -8.36 -0.36
CA VAL A 394 9.16 -7.75 0.98
C VAL A 394 7.85 -7.05 1.32
N CYS A 395 7.26 -6.33 0.36
CA CYS A 395 6.02 -5.56 0.57
C CYS A 395 4.80 -6.15 -0.15
N ALA A 396 4.97 -7.22 -0.95
CA ALA A 396 3.90 -7.85 -1.74
C ALA A 396 3.12 -6.89 -2.65
N LYS A 397 3.69 -5.71 -2.93
CA LYS A 397 3.16 -4.74 -3.91
C LYS A 397 3.74 -5.03 -5.29
N VAL A 398 3.06 -4.52 -6.31
CA VAL A 398 3.37 -4.76 -7.72
C VAL A 398 3.89 -3.49 -8.38
N PHE A 399 4.82 -3.65 -9.33
CA PHE A 399 5.52 -2.57 -10.02
C PHE A 399 5.64 -2.88 -11.51
N HIS A 400 5.70 -1.85 -12.35
CA HIS A 400 6.29 -1.98 -13.69
C HIS A 400 7.78 -2.30 -13.56
N SER A 401 8.29 -3.22 -14.37
CA SER A 401 9.73 -3.35 -14.56
C SER A 401 10.14 -2.54 -15.77
N ASP A 402 10.63 -1.33 -15.50
CA ASP A 402 11.38 -0.50 -16.44
C ASP A 402 12.87 -0.53 -16.09
#